data_AF-A0A9D1LD19-F1
#
_entry.id   AF-A0A9D1LD19-F1
#
_cell.length_a   1.000
_cell.length_b   1.000
_cell.length_c   1.000
_cell.angle_alpha   90.00
_cell.angle_beta   90.00
_cell.angle_gamma   90.00
#
_symmetry.space_group_name_H-M   'P 1'
#
loop_
_entity.id
_entity.type
_entity.pdbx_description
1 polymer ?
#
loop_
_entity_poly.entity_id
_entity_poly.type
_entity_poly.pdbx_seq_one_letter_code
_entity_poly.pdbx_strand_id
1 'polypeptide(L)' 'MFNPDLKNVLKNNVSRYSLVTATAKLAREISDRALEDGEIMTEKPVSIALDELIAGKYKIVEPTEEQED' A
#
# COMPACT_ATOMS: atom_id res chain seq x y z
N MET A 1 12.97 3.60 -13.63
CA MET A 1 12.56 4.17 -12.34
C MET A 1 11.05 4.34 -12.40
N PHE A 2 10.31 3.70 -11.50
CA PHE A 2 8.85 3.81 -11.43
C PHE A 2 8.50 5.08 -10.66
N ASN A 3 7.71 5.98 -11.27
CA ASN A 3 7.34 7.28 -10.69
C ASN A 3 5.89 7.62 -11.03
N PRO A 4 4.92 6.98 -10.37
CA PRO A 4 3.50 7.17 -10.67
C PRO A 4 2.97 8.51 -10.13
N ASP A 5 1.84 8.97 -10.66
CA ASP A 5 1.19 10.20 -10.17
C ASP A 5 0.50 9.94 -8.81
N LEU A 6 1.07 10.52 -7.76
CA LEU A 6 0.59 10.37 -6.38
C LEU A 6 -0.45 11.43 -5.98
N LYS A 7 -0.80 12.38 -6.86
CA LYS A 7 -1.70 13.50 -6.51
C LYS A 7 -3.02 13.02 -5.94
N ASN A 8 -3.57 11.91 -6.42
CA ASN A 8 -4.87 11.43 -5.95
C ASN A 8 -4.82 10.83 -4.55
N VAL A 9 -3.72 10.18 -4.18
CA VAL A 9 -3.56 9.54 -2.86
C VAL A 9 -3.19 10.56 -1.79
N LEU A 10 -2.38 11.58 -2.15
CA LEU A 10 -1.92 12.62 -1.23
C LEU A 10 -2.97 13.71 -0.93
N LYS A 11 -4.11 13.75 -1.64
CA LYS A 11 -5.17 14.77 -1.45
C LYS A 11 -5.89 14.67 -0.10
N ASN A 12 -5.85 13.53 0.58
CA ASN A 12 -6.65 13.26 1.77
C ASN A 12 -5.89 13.50 3.09
N ASN A 13 -4.97 14.48 3.12
CA ASN A 13 -4.04 14.71 4.24
C ASN A 13 -3.14 13.51 4.60
N VAL A 14 -3.04 12.51 3.71
CA VAL A 14 -2.16 11.35 3.92
C VAL A 14 -0.71 11.80 3.79
N SER A 15 0.09 11.58 4.83
CA SER A 15 1.50 11.90 4.76
C SER A 15 2.22 10.97 3.77
N ARG A 16 3.31 11.44 3.15
CA ARG A 16 4.12 10.58 2.27
C ARG A 16 4.69 9.37 3.00
N TYR A 17 5.02 9.54 4.29
CA TYR A 17 5.49 8.46 5.14
C TYR A 17 4.40 7.41 5.37
N SER A 18 3.17 7.84 5.59
CA SER A 18 2.00 6.97 5.72
C SER A 18 1.73 6.20 4.43
N LEU A 19 1.88 6.85 3.27
CA LEU A 19 1.81 6.18 1.97
C LEU A 19 2.88 5.09 1.81
N VAL A 20 4.13 5.39 2.15
CA VAL A 20 5.23 4.41 2.09
C VAL A 20 4.95 3.23 3.02
N THR A 21 4.55 3.51 4.26
CA THR A 21 4.25 2.47 5.26
C THR A 21 3.07 1.61 4.83
N ALA A 22 1.99 2.21 4.33
CA ALA A 22 0.83 1.48 3.84
C ALA A 22 1.16 0.62 2.61
N THR A 23 1.93 1.15 1.67
CA THR A 23 2.40 0.40 0.49
C THR A 23 3.22 -0.82 0.93
N ALA A 24 4.13 -0.66 1.89
CA ALA A 24 4.95 -1.75 2.40
C ALA A 24 4.13 -2.83 3.13
N LYS A 25 3.11 -2.43 3.92
CA LYS A 25 2.19 -3.36 4.59
C LYS A 25 1.40 -4.17 3.56
N LEU A 26 0.74 -3.50 2.61
CA LEU A 26 -0.05 -4.17 1.58
C LEU A 26 0.80 -5.06 0.68
N ALA A 27 2.02 -4.64 0.34
CA ALA A 27 2.94 -5.46 -0.45
C ALA A 27 3.31 -6.78 0.26
N ARG A 28 3.45 -6.77 1.59
CA ARG A 28 3.65 -7.99 2.39
C ARG A 28 2.43 -8.89 2.34
N GLU A 29 1.24 -8.35 2.59
CA GLU A 29 0.00 -9.12 2.51
C GLU A 29 -0.22 -9.77 1.13
N ILE A 30 0.08 -9.05 0.04
CA ILE A 30 0.02 -9.58 -1.32
C ILE A 30 1.03 -10.73 -1.49
N SER A 31 2.26 -10.55 -1.00
CA SER A 31 3.31 -11.58 -1.09
C SER A 31 2.96 -12.83 -0.29
N ASP A 32 2.46 -12.65 0.94
CA ASP A 32 2.09 -13.73 1.84
C ASP A 32 0.92 -14.53 1.27
N ARG A 33 -0.11 -13.84 0.74
CA ARG A 33 -1.23 -14.50 0.04
C ARG A 33 -0.77 -15.30 -1.17
N ALA A 34 0.07 -14.73 -2.02
CA ALA A 34 0.59 -15.45 -3.18
C ALA A 34 1.39 -16.70 -2.78
N LEU A 35 2.16 -16.61 -1.69
CA LEU A 35 2.89 -17.76 -1.15
C LEU A 35 1.94 -18.84 -0.61
N GLU A 36 0.91 -18.45 0.14
CA GLU A 36 -0.11 -19.36 0.70
C GLU A 36 -0.90 -20.07 -0.40
N ASP A 37 -1.25 -19.34 -1.46
CA ASP A 37 -2.02 -19.86 -2.60
C ASP A 37 -1.13 -20.63 -3.61
N GLY A 38 0.20 -20.64 -3.42
CA GLY A 38 1.15 -21.25 -4.35
C GLY A 38 1.24 -20.52 -5.70
N GLU A 39 0.83 -19.25 -5.74
CA GLU A 39 0.82 -18.40 -6.93
C GLU A 39 2.24 -17.90 -7.26
N ILE A 40 2.65 -18.06 -8.52
CA ILE A 40 3.90 -17.46 -9.02
C ILE A 40 3.62 -16.02 -9.45
N MET A 41 4.09 -15.07 -8.66
CA MET A 41 3.98 -13.65 -8.99
C MET A 41 4.92 -13.24 -10.12
N THR A 42 4.38 -12.60 -11.15
CA THR A 42 5.15 -12.04 -12.28
C THR A 42 5.48 -10.55 -12.08
N GLU A 43 4.65 -9.85 -11.32
CA GLU A 43 4.85 -8.45 -10.95
C GLU A 43 5.36 -8.32 -9.51
N LYS A 44 6.06 -7.21 -9.23
CA LYS A 44 6.57 -6.96 -7.87
C LYS A 44 5.40 -6.61 -6.95
N PRO A 45 5.28 -7.23 -5.76
CA PRO A 45 4.21 -6.93 -4.80
C PRO A 45 4.08 -5.44 -4.46
N VAL A 46 5.23 -4.73 -4.37
CA VAL A 46 5.26 -3.28 -4.10
C VAL A 46 4.64 -2.45 -5.24
N SER A 47 4.82 -2.88 -6.49
CA SER A 47 4.21 -2.22 -7.65
C SER A 47 2.69 -2.41 -7.63
N ILE A 48 2.23 -3.64 -7.42
CA ILE A 48 0.81 -3.97 -7.29
C ILE A 48 0.18 -3.16 -6.15
N ALA A 49 0.78 -3.19 -4.96
CA ALA A 49 0.28 -2.46 -3.80
C ALA A 49 0.13 -0.95 -4.06
N LEU A 50 1.12 -0.34 -4.72
CA LEU A 50 1.08 1.08 -5.03
C LEU A 50 -0.03 1.41 -6.05
N ASP A 51 -0.20 0.57 -7.07
CA ASP A 51 -1.26 0.74 -8.07
C ASP A 51 -2.66 0.59 -7.44
N GLU A 52 -2.84 -0.35 -6.52
CA GLU A 52 -4.11 -0.53 -5.80
C GLU A 52 -4.45 0.65 -4.88
N LEU A 53 -3.44 1.25 -4.24
CA LEU A 53 -3.59 2.47 -3.46
C LEU A 53 -3.95 3.68 -4.35
N ILE A 54 -3.29 3.82 -5.51
CA ILE A 54 -3.59 4.89 -6.47
C ILE A 54 -4.98 4.73 -7.09
N ALA A 55 -5.40 3.50 -7.36
CA ALA A 55 -6.73 3.16 -7.83
C ALA A 55 -7.83 3.38 -6.77
N GLY A 56 -7.45 3.64 -5.51
CA GLY A 56 -8.38 3.88 -4.41
C GLY A 56 -9.08 2.62 -3.90
N LYS A 57 -8.53 1.42 -4.20
CA LYS A 57 -9.06 0.15 -3.65
C LYS A 57 -8.87 0.06 -2.13
N TYR A 58 -7.83 0.73 -1.62
CA TYR A 58 -7.50 0.80 -0.20
C TYR A 58 -7.46 2.24 0.29
N LYS A 59 -7.84 2.43 1.56
CA LYS A 59 -7.75 3.72 2.24
C LYS A 59 -6.68 3.64 3.34
N ILE A 60 -5.78 4.61 3.36
CA ILE A 60 -4.79 4.74 4.42
C ILE A 60 -5.47 5.41 5.61
N VAL A 61 -5.44 4.72 6.76
CA VAL A 61 -5.93 5.23 8.04
C VAL A 61 -4.72 5.38 8.96
N GLU A 62 -4.45 6.63 9.36
CA GLU A 62 -3.41 6.92 10.33
C GLU A 62 -3.99 6.70 11.74
N PRO A 63 -3.28 6.00 12.63
CA PRO A 63 -3.72 5.85 14.01
C PRO A 63 -3.72 7.23 14.68
N THR A 64 -4.80 7.56 15.38
CA THR A 64 -4.79 8.65 16.35
C THR A 64 -3.97 8.22 17.56
N GLU A 65 -3.24 9.15 18.19
CA GLU A 65 -2.32 8.88 19.33
C GLU A 65 -2.99 8.20 20.55
N GLU A 66 -4.31 7.99 20.54
CA GLU A 66 -5.10 7.40 21.62
C GLU A 66 -5.24 5.86 21.56
N GLN A 67 -4.57 5.17 20.63
CA GLN A 67 -4.63 3.71 20.53
C GLN A 67 -3.33 3.05 21.01
N GLU A 68 -3.04 3.22 22.30
CA GLU A 68 -2.19 2.32 23.09
C GLU A 68 -3.07 1.71 24.19
N ASP A 69 -3.70 0.56 23.92
CA ASP A 69 -4.24 -0.36 24.94
C ASP A 69 -3.26 -1.53 25.13
#